data_AF-M6VTU1-F1
#
_entry.id   AF-M6VTU1-F1
#
_cell.length_a   1.000
_cell.length_b   1.000
_cell.length_c   1.000
_cell.angle_alpha   90.00
_cell.angle_beta   90.00
_cell.angle_gamma   90.00
#
_symmetry.space_group_name_H-M   'P 1'
#
loop_
_entity.id
_entity.type
_entity.pdbx_description
1 polymer ?
#
loop_
_entity_poly.entity_id
_entity_poly.type
_entity_poly.pdbx_seq_one_letter_code
_entity_poly.pdbx_strand_id
1 'polypeptide(L)'
;MFLKLKRLINEFILSRRAWKYLKKYFIQNHHDLIIYYSPSIFWGSLVFRLKNLWKAPSYLILRDFFPQWIIDNGMIREKSLIACFFKYYEKLNYRAADQIGIQSPANIEWFSKKFPEFKNIELLYNWATDSPVLNKN
;
A
#
# COMPACT_ATOMS: atom_id res chain seq x y z
N MET A 1 10.16 7.78 20.83
CA MET A 1 10.05 6.31 20.66
C MET A 1 8.61 5.81 20.82
N PHE A 2 7.90 6.14 21.90
CA PHE A 2 6.51 5.72 22.18
C PHE A 2 5.48 6.12 21.10
N LEU A 3 5.57 7.35 20.57
CA LEU A 3 4.68 7.85 19.52
C LEU A 3 4.75 7.05 18.21
N LYS A 4 5.96 6.61 17.82
CA LYS A 4 6.17 5.81 16.59
C LYS A 4 5.58 4.40 16.73
N LEU A 5 5.69 3.80 17.91
CA LEU A 5 5.10 2.49 18.21
C LEU A 5 3.56 2.55 18.23
N LYS A 6 2.99 3.57 18.87
CA LYS A 6 1.54 3.79 18.87
C LYS A 6 0.99 3.96 17.45
N ARG A 7 1.71 4.71 16.60
CA ARG A 7 1.35 4.87 15.18
C ARG A 7 1.34 3.53 14.45
N LEU A 8 2.39 2.73 14.59
CA LEU A 8 2.46 1.41 13.97
C LEU A 8 1.32 0.47 14.41
N ILE A 9 1.02 0.44 15.71
CA ILE A 9 -0.09 -0.37 16.23
C ILE A 9 -1.43 0.11 15.66
N ASN A 10 -1.63 1.42 15.55
CA ASN A 10 -2.84 1.97 14.95
C ASN A 10 -2.96 1.61 13.47
N GLU A 11 -1.87 1.70 12.70
CA GLU A 11 -1.83 1.30 11.29
C GLU A 11 -2.11 -0.19 11.12
N PHE A 12 -1.50 -1.06 11.95
CA PHE A 12 -1.73 -2.50 11.93
C PHE A 12 -3.21 -2.86 12.19
N ILE A 13 -3.82 -2.24 13.19
CA ILE A 13 -5.19 -2.54 13.59
C ILE A 13 -6.22 -1.85 12.66
N LEU A 14 -5.78 -0.92 11.80
CA LEU A 14 -6.64 -0.05 10.99
C LEU A 14 -7.68 -0.83 10.19
N SER A 15 -7.25 -1.78 9.36
CA SER A 15 -8.15 -2.58 8.53
C SER A 15 -9.19 -3.36 9.34
N ARG A 16 -8.79 -3.89 10.50
CA ARG A 16 -9.69 -4.62 11.39
C ARG A 16 -10.72 -3.69 12.03
N ARG A 17 -10.30 -2.50 12.49
CA ARG A 17 -11.19 -1.49 13.08
C ARG A 17 -12.13 -0.92 12.04
N ALA A 18 -11.63 -0.54 10.87
CA ALA A 18 -12.42 -0.04 9.76
C ALA A 18 -13.55 -1.01 9.43
N TRP A 19 -13.23 -2.29 9.22
CA TRP A 19 -14.27 -3.30 9.02
C TRP A 19 -15.24 -3.39 10.20
N LYS A 20 -14.75 -3.51 11.43
CA LYS A 20 -15.62 -3.67 12.62
C LYS A 20 -16.64 -2.54 12.76
N TYR A 21 -16.22 -1.29 12.57
CA TYR A 21 -17.07 -0.13 12.82
C TYR A 21 -17.87 0.32 11.58
N LEU A 22 -17.35 0.10 10.37
CA LEU A 22 -17.98 0.57 9.13
C LEU A 22 -18.66 -0.54 8.32
N LYS A 23 -18.67 -1.80 8.78
CA LYS A 23 -19.29 -2.92 8.04
C LYS A 23 -20.72 -2.61 7.56
N LYS A 24 -21.57 -2.04 8.42
CA LYS A 24 -22.96 -1.71 8.04
C LYS A 24 -22.98 -0.68 6.91
N TYR A 25 -22.15 0.35 7.00
CA TYR A 25 -22.01 1.36 5.97
C TYR A 25 -21.55 0.74 4.65
N PHE A 26 -20.52 -0.10 4.65
CA PHE A 26 -20.02 -0.77 3.44
C PHE A 26 -21.05 -1.70 2.78
N ILE A 27 -21.88 -2.38 3.58
CA ILE A 27 -22.95 -3.23 3.02
C ILE A 27 -24.03 -2.39 2.34
N GLN A 28 -24.33 -1.21 2.89
CA GLN A 28 -25.38 -0.32 2.38
C GLN A 28 -24.91 0.59 1.24
N ASN A 29 -23.60 0.82 1.13
CA ASN A 29 -23.00 1.74 0.17
C ASN A 29 -22.02 0.95 -0.69
N HIS A 30 -22.50 0.49 -1.82
CA HIS A 30 -21.71 -0.22 -2.81
C HIS A 30 -20.89 0.78 -3.64
N HIS A 31 -19.67 0.38 -4.01
CA HIS A 31 -18.79 1.15 -4.87
C HIS A 31 -18.24 0.27 -5.99
N ASP A 32 -18.09 0.84 -7.18
CA ASP A 32 -17.62 0.12 -8.36
C ASP A 32 -16.10 0.04 -8.47
N LEU A 33 -15.35 0.76 -7.63
CA LEU A 33 -13.88 0.79 -7.67
C LEU A 33 -13.30 1.09 -6.29
N ILE A 34 -12.19 0.44 -5.95
CA ILE A 34 -11.41 0.69 -4.75
C ILE A 34 -10.04 1.26 -5.12
N ILE A 35 -9.75 2.50 -4.75
CA ILE A 35 -8.42 3.10 -4.91
C ILE A 35 -7.80 3.30 -3.53
N TYR A 36 -6.57 2.84 -3.36
CA TYR A 36 -5.85 2.97 -2.08
C TYR A 36 -4.36 3.19 -2.29
N TYR A 37 -3.69 3.68 -1.24
CA TYR A 37 -2.35 4.24 -1.32
C TYR A 37 -1.40 3.61 -0.28
N SER A 38 -0.14 3.41 -0.67
CA SER A 38 0.98 3.04 0.22
C SER A 38 1.77 4.29 0.62
N PRO A 39 1.96 4.55 1.92
CA PRO A 39 2.99 3.78 2.64
C PRO A 39 2.43 2.69 3.56
N SER A 40 1.13 2.73 3.90
CA SER A 40 0.57 1.71 4.79
C SER A 40 0.40 0.39 4.04
N ILE A 41 1.14 -0.62 4.46
CA ILE A 41 1.01 -2.01 3.97
C ILE A 41 -0.17 -2.76 4.60
N PHE A 42 -0.91 -2.14 5.53
CA PHE A 42 -1.93 -2.84 6.31
C PHE A 42 -3.33 -2.77 5.69
N TRP A 43 -3.50 -2.12 4.54
CA TRP A 43 -4.80 -2.00 3.85
C TRP A 43 -5.29 -3.30 3.23
N GLY A 44 -4.39 -4.20 2.83
CA GLY A 44 -4.71 -5.41 2.06
C GLY A 44 -5.90 -6.21 2.60
N SER A 45 -5.97 -6.41 3.93
CA SER A 45 -7.07 -7.16 4.56
C SER A 45 -8.44 -6.48 4.42
N LEU A 46 -8.50 -5.15 4.47
CA LEU A 46 -9.75 -4.41 4.28
C LEU A 46 -10.12 -4.42 2.80
N VAL A 47 -9.18 -4.10 1.92
CA VAL A 47 -9.40 -4.06 0.47
C VAL A 47 -9.91 -5.41 -0.02
N PHE A 48 -9.28 -6.52 0.39
CA PHE A 48 -9.74 -7.87 0.03
C PHE A 48 -11.21 -8.11 0.42
N ARG A 49 -11.64 -7.68 1.61
CA ARG A 49 -13.03 -7.82 2.05
C ARG A 49 -13.98 -6.96 1.23
N LEU A 50 -13.58 -5.71 0.95
CA LEU A 50 -14.39 -4.77 0.19
C LEU A 50 -14.55 -5.22 -1.27
N LYS A 51 -13.48 -5.71 -1.90
CA LYS A 51 -13.53 -6.31 -3.23
C LYS A 51 -14.53 -7.46 -3.31
N ASN A 52 -14.51 -8.36 -2.33
CA ASN A 52 -15.45 -9.48 -2.31
C ASN A 52 -16.89 -9.04 -2.02
N LEU A 53 -17.06 -8.03 -1.16
CA LEU A 53 -18.37 -7.47 -0.84
C LEU A 53 -19.00 -6.74 -2.03
N TRP A 54 -18.23 -5.91 -2.71
CA TRP A 54 -18.69 -5.07 -3.80
C TRP A 54 -18.48 -5.71 -5.18
N LYS A 55 -17.75 -6.82 -5.29
CA LYS A 55 -17.29 -7.37 -6.59
C LYS A 55 -16.60 -6.31 -7.45
N ALA A 56 -15.87 -5.40 -6.79
CA ALA A 56 -15.24 -4.24 -7.41
C ALA A 56 -13.74 -4.46 -7.62
N PRO A 57 -13.17 -3.98 -8.74
CA PRO A 57 -11.73 -3.95 -8.91
C PRO A 57 -11.04 -3.03 -7.89
N SER A 58 -9.75 -3.29 -7.64
CA SER A 58 -8.91 -2.47 -6.78
C SER A 58 -7.63 -2.00 -7.47
N TYR A 59 -7.26 -0.76 -7.18
CA TYR A 59 -6.07 -0.11 -7.68
C TYR A 59 -5.20 0.37 -6.51
N LEU A 60 -3.97 -0.13 -6.43
CA LEU A 60 -2.97 0.29 -5.46
C LEU A 60 -2.03 1.32 -6.08
N ILE A 61 -1.98 2.50 -5.50
CA ILE A 61 -0.93 3.49 -5.78
C ILE A 61 0.27 3.19 -4.86
N LEU A 62 1.35 2.67 -5.42
CA LEU A 62 2.55 2.25 -4.71
C LEU A 62 3.69 3.26 -4.91
N ARG A 63 3.93 4.10 -3.90
CA ARG A 63 5.01 5.11 -3.91
C ARG A 63 6.19 4.77 -3.00
N ASP A 64 5.94 4.01 -1.94
CA ASP A 64 6.96 3.62 -0.96
C ASP A 64 7.07 2.09 -0.86
N PHE A 65 8.30 1.57 -0.94
CA PHE A 65 8.64 0.16 -0.78
C PHE A 65 9.00 -0.16 0.67
N PHE A 66 8.01 -0.08 1.54
CA PHE A 66 8.12 -0.54 2.93
C PHE A 66 7.80 -2.05 3.02
N PRO A 67 8.63 -2.88 3.68
CA PRO A 67 9.72 -2.52 4.60
C PRO A 67 11.13 -2.49 3.97
N GLN A 68 11.28 -2.57 2.66
CA GLN A 68 12.62 -2.67 2.05
C GLN A 68 13.50 -1.47 2.40
N TRP A 69 13.00 -0.24 2.29
CA TRP A 69 13.83 0.95 2.55
C TRP A 69 14.35 1.02 4.01
N ILE A 70 13.59 0.52 5.00
CA ILE A 70 14.05 0.49 6.40
C ILE A 70 15.09 -0.62 6.63
N ILE A 71 15.05 -1.70 5.84
CA ILE A 71 16.07 -2.75 5.85
C ILE A 71 17.36 -2.20 5.26
N ASP A 72 17.26 -1.52 4.11
CA ASP A 72 18.41 -0.94 3.41
C ASP A 72 19.10 0.14 4.25
N ASN A 73 18.33 0.94 4.98
CA ASN A 73 18.84 1.92 5.94
C ASN A 73 19.34 1.32 7.26
N GLY A 74 19.39 0.00 7.40
CA GLY A 74 19.93 -0.69 8.58
C GLY A 74 19.07 -0.53 9.85
N MET A 75 17.84 -0.04 9.74
CA MET A 75 16.96 0.16 10.91
C MET A 75 16.46 -1.17 11.49
N ILE A 76 16.27 -2.17 10.62
CA ILE A 76 15.97 -3.55 11.01
C ILE A 76 16.80 -4.52 10.18
N ARG A 77 17.12 -5.68 10.76
CA ARG A 77 17.82 -6.75 10.04
C ARG A 77 16.87 -7.47 9.10
N GLU A 78 17.31 -7.76 7.87
CA GLU A 78 16.47 -8.39 6.84
C GLU A 78 15.86 -9.73 7.27
N LYS A 79 16.59 -10.51 8.06
CA LYS A 79 16.18 -11.84 8.57
C LYS A 79 15.52 -11.78 9.95
N SER A 80 15.18 -10.58 10.44
CA SER A 80 14.50 -10.44 11.73
C SER A 80 13.02 -10.83 11.63
N LEU A 81 12.43 -11.25 12.77
CA LEU A 81 11.00 -11.55 12.84
C LEU A 81 10.13 -10.36 12.43
N ILE A 82 10.57 -9.14 12.76
CA ILE A 82 9.89 -7.89 12.38
C ILE A 82 9.91 -7.69 10.86
N ALA A 83 11.05 -7.94 10.21
CA ALA A 83 11.15 -7.88 8.75
C ALA A 83 10.25 -8.92 8.08
N CYS A 84 10.25 -10.17 8.56
CA CYS A 84 9.36 -11.22 8.07
C CYS A 84 7.88 -10.84 8.22
N PHE A 85 7.50 -10.27 9.37
CA PHE A 85 6.15 -9.79 9.63
C PHE A 85 5.74 -8.70 8.65
N PHE A 86 6.56 -7.66 8.42
CA PHE A 86 6.21 -6.60 7.48
C PHE A 86 6.20 -7.09 6.03
N LYS A 87 7.15 -7.94 5.61
CA LYS A 87 7.15 -8.56 4.27
C LYS A 87 5.89 -9.39 4.02
N TYR A 88 5.34 -10.04 5.05
CA TYR A 88 4.06 -10.75 4.94
C TYR A 88 2.91 -9.79 4.64
N TYR A 89 2.78 -8.68 5.38
CA TYR A 89 1.72 -7.70 5.15
C TYR A 89 1.90 -6.92 3.84
N GLU A 90 3.13 -6.63 3.45
CA GLU A 90 3.49 -6.07 2.14
C GLU A 90 2.92 -6.95 1.01
N LYS A 91 3.21 -8.26 1.03
CA LYS A 91 2.65 -9.20 0.05
C LYS A 91 1.13 -9.31 0.11
N LEU A 92 0.53 -9.27 1.29
CA LEU A 92 -0.94 -9.23 1.42
C LEU A 92 -1.53 -7.96 0.78
N ASN A 93 -0.85 -6.82 0.92
CA ASN A 93 -1.28 -5.55 0.34
C ASN A 93 -1.26 -5.60 -1.19
N TYR A 94 -0.23 -6.21 -1.77
CA TYR A 94 -0.10 -6.37 -3.22
C TYR A 94 -1.10 -7.38 -3.78
N ARG A 95 -1.32 -8.51 -3.10
CA ARG A 95 -2.34 -9.50 -3.47
C ARG A 95 -3.76 -8.94 -3.47
N ALA A 96 -4.02 -7.92 -2.67
CA ALA A 96 -5.31 -7.27 -2.63
C ALA A 96 -5.55 -6.33 -3.82
N ALA A 97 -4.53 -5.96 -4.60
CA ALA A 97 -4.63 -5.08 -5.76
C ALA A 97 -4.94 -5.87 -7.03
N ASP A 98 -5.90 -5.43 -7.85
CA ASP A 98 -6.03 -5.92 -9.23
C ASP A 98 -5.05 -5.22 -10.16
N GLN A 99 -4.66 -3.98 -9.85
CA GLN A 99 -3.60 -3.25 -10.55
C GLN A 99 -2.75 -2.44 -9.56
N ILE A 100 -1.44 -2.36 -9.80
CA ILE A 100 -0.48 -1.64 -8.96
C ILE A 100 0.22 -0.56 -9.80
N GLY A 101 -0.05 0.71 -9.51
CA GLY A 101 0.63 1.85 -10.12
C GLY A 101 1.93 2.19 -9.40
N ILE A 102 3.06 2.19 -10.11
CA ILE A 102 4.41 2.43 -9.59
C ILE A 102 5.04 3.65 -10.26
N GLN A 103 5.79 4.44 -9.49
CA GLN A 103 6.12 5.83 -9.84
C GLN A 103 7.19 6.08 -10.91
N SER A 104 8.02 5.10 -11.25
CA SER A 104 9.11 5.30 -12.21
C SER A 104 9.50 3.99 -12.91
N PRO A 105 10.12 4.05 -14.11
CA PRO A 105 10.63 2.86 -14.79
C PRO A 105 11.64 2.06 -13.94
N ALA A 106 12.53 2.75 -13.23
CA ALA A 106 13.49 2.10 -12.33
C ALA A 106 12.80 1.38 -11.16
N ASN A 107 11.72 1.96 -10.63
CA ASN A 107 10.93 1.30 -9.57
C ASN A 107 10.13 0.10 -10.11
N ILE A 108 9.61 0.17 -11.34
CA ILE A 108 8.98 -0.97 -12.03
C ILE A 108 9.96 -2.12 -12.20
N GLU A 109 11.18 -1.83 -12.67
CA GLU A 109 12.23 -2.83 -12.87
C GLU A 109 12.62 -3.50 -11.55
N TRP A 110 12.85 -2.69 -10.50
CA TRP A 110 13.15 -3.19 -9.16
C TRP A 110 12.02 -4.09 -8.63
N PHE A 111 10.76 -3.63 -8.74
CA PHE A 111 9.61 -4.37 -8.25
C PHE A 111 9.43 -5.70 -8.98
N SER A 112 9.56 -5.70 -10.31
CA SER A 112 9.44 -6.89 -11.15
C SER A 112 10.48 -7.96 -10.80
N LYS A 113 11.70 -7.54 -10.49
CA LYS A 113 12.78 -8.44 -10.04
C LYS A 113 12.51 -8.98 -8.63
N LYS A 114 11.99 -8.14 -7.73
CA LYS A 114 11.78 -8.50 -6.32
C LYS A 114 10.54 -9.37 -6.11
N PHE A 115 9.47 -9.11 -6.85
CA PHE A 115 8.19 -9.79 -6.75
C PHE A 115 7.67 -10.27 -8.11
N PRO A 116 8.36 -11.23 -8.75
CA PRO A 116 7.98 -11.72 -10.08
C PRO A 116 6.59 -12.36 -10.13
N GLU A 117 5.98 -12.68 -8.98
CA GLU A 117 4.61 -13.17 -8.89
C GLU A 117 3.53 -12.12 -9.22
N PHE A 118 3.84 -10.82 -9.13
CA PHE A 118 2.89 -9.73 -9.40
C PHE A 118 3.16 -9.11 -10.77
N LYS A 119 2.38 -9.54 -11.77
CA LYS A 119 2.49 -9.07 -13.16
C LYS A 119 1.54 -7.89 -13.49
N ASN A 120 0.64 -7.58 -12.57
CA ASN A 120 -0.38 -6.54 -12.69
C ASN A 120 0.17 -5.17 -12.22
N ILE A 121 1.27 -4.74 -12.83
CA ILE A 121 1.92 -3.47 -12.52
C ILE A 121 1.83 -2.54 -13.73
N GLU A 122 1.74 -1.24 -13.45
CA GLU A 122 1.81 -0.20 -14.47
C GLU A 122 2.62 0.99 -14.01
N LEU A 123 3.17 1.72 -14.98
CA LEU A 123 3.87 2.97 -14.71
C LEU A 123 2.86 4.08 -14.47
N LEU A 124 2.85 4.60 -13.24
CA LEU A 124 2.04 5.73 -12.82
C LEU A 124 2.97 6.82 -12.28
N TYR A 125 3.39 7.77 -13.12
CA TYR A 125 4.28 8.85 -12.68
C TYR A 125 3.76 9.61 -11.45
N ASN A 126 4.67 10.25 -10.72
CA ASN A 126 4.27 11.17 -9.66
C ASN A 126 3.52 12.35 -10.27
N TRP A 127 2.48 12.81 -9.57
CA TRP A 127 1.73 14.00 -9.95
C TRP A 127 2.52 15.23 -9.53
N ALA A 128 3.51 15.60 -10.33
CA ALA A 128 4.22 16.86 -10.24
C ALA A 128 3.85 17.71 -11.47
N THR A 129 3.70 19.02 -11.28
CA THR A 129 3.61 19.94 -12.40
C THR A 129 5.02 20.16 -12.95
N ASP A 130 5.18 20.01 -14.27
CA ASP A 130 6.43 20.38 -14.96
C ASP A 130 6.54 21.91 -15.15
N SER A 131 5.50 22.66 -14.76
CA SER A 131 5.52 24.12 -14.84
C SER A 131 6.41 24.69 -13.72
N PRO A 132 7.37 25.58 -14.06
CA PRO A 132 8.12 26.30 -13.04
C PRO A 132 7.16 27.11 -12.17
N VAL A 133 7.41 27.14 -10.86
CA VAL A 133 6.70 28.04 -9.95
C VAL A 133 7.06 29.46 -10.38
N LEU A 134 6.11 30.16 -11.01
CA LEU A 134 6.27 31.58 -11.30
C LEU A 134 6.43 32.30 -9.96
N ASN A 135 7.63 32.80 -9.68
CA ASN A 135 7.85 33.68 -8.53
C ASN A 135 6.94 34.90 -8.70
N LYS A 136 5.93 35.03 -7.84
CA LYS A 136 5.21 36.29 -7.69
C LYS A 136 6.14 37.25 -6.95
N ASN A 137 6.68 38.22 -7.69
CA ASN A 137 7.28 39.43 -7.10
C ASN A 137 6.22 40.24 -6.36
#